data_AF-A0A931YJM2-F1
#
_entry.id   AF-A0A931YJM2-F1
#
_cell.length_a   1.000
_cell.length_b   1.000
_cell.length_c   1.000
_cell.angle_alpha   90.00
_cell.angle_beta   90.00
_cell.angle_gamma   90.00
#
_symmetry.space_group_name_H-M   'P 1'
#
loop_
_entity.id
_entity.type
_entity.pdbx_description
1 polymer ?
#
loop_
_entity_poly.entity_id
_entity_poly.type
_entity_poly.pdbx_seq_one_letter_code
_entity_poly.pdbx_strand_id
1 'polypeptide(L)'
;MAENHEYFRWTAELFDRKRIFDKPEALKGVRVLELTTLILGPATADFLGEFGAEVIKVELPPAGDTMRYVTPRGTFWKNASLGF
;
A
#
# COMPACT_ATOMS: atom_id res chain seq x y z
N MET A 1 39.33 -18.37 -12.78
CA MET A 1 38.35 -18.66 -11.70
C MET A 1 38.12 -17.41 -10.81
N ALA A 2 38.14 -16.18 -11.35
CA ALA A 2 38.19 -14.95 -10.55
C ALA A 2 37.11 -13.90 -10.91
N GLU A 3 35.96 -14.33 -11.44
CA GLU A 3 34.98 -13.43 -12.06
C GLU A 3 33.66 -13.29 -11.26
N ASN A 4 33.42 -14.13 -10.24
CA ASN A 4 32.13 -14.18 -9.54
C ASN A 4 32.04 -13.27 -8.29
N HIS A 5 33.13 -12.71 -7.79
CA HIS A 5 33.10 -11.93 -6.54
C HIS A 5 32.41 -10.57 -6.69
N GLU A 6 32.46 -9.97 -7.88
CA GLU A 6 31.84 -8.67 -8.15
C GLU A 6 30.31 -8.76 -8.20
N TYR A 7 29.76 -9.81 -8.82
CA TYR A 7 28.31 -10.05 -8.86
C TYR A 7 27.72 -10.25 -7.45
N PHE A 8 28.38 -11.03 -6.60
CA PHE A 8 27.92 -11.23 -5.22
C PHE A 8 28.05 -9.98 -4.36
N ARG A 9 29.05 -9.12 -4.62
CA ARG A 9 29.13 -7.80 -3.99
C ARG A 9 28.01 -6.87 -4.45
N TRP A 10 27.77 -6.78 -5.75
CA TRP A 10 26.70 -5.94 -6.31
C TRP A 10 25.32 -6.36 -5.79
N THR A 11 25.02 -7.65 -5.77
CA THR A 11 23.76 -8.15 -5.20
C THR A 11 23.65 -7.87 -3.70
N ALA A 12 24.72 -8.07 -2.92
CA ALA A 12 24.72 -7.74 -1.50
C ALA A 12 24.50 -6.24 -1.23
N GLU A 13 25.06 -5.35 -2.05
CA GLU A 13 24.88 -3.90 -1.96
C GLU A 13 23.48 -3.47 -2.42
N LEU A 14 22.93 -4.08 -3.48
CA LEU A 14 21.59 -3.81 -4.01
C LEU A 14 20.48 -4.26 -3.04
N PHE A 15 20.67 -5.40 -2.39
CA PHE A 15 19.70 -5.99 -1.45
C PHE A 15 20.07 -5.70 0.03
N ASP A 16 20.96 -4.74 0.30
CA ASP A 16 21.31 -4.38 1.68
C ASP A 16 20.08 -3.86 2.43
N ARG A 17 19.66 -4.66 3.41
CA ARG A 17 18.48 -4.39 4.24
C ARG A 17 18.61 -3.08 5.02
N LYS A 18 19.83 -2.65 5.31
CA LYS A 18 20.10 -1.38 6.01
C LYS A 18 19.72 -0.17 5.16
N ARG A 19 19.65 -0.34 3.83
CA ARG A 19 19.38 0.71 2.84
C ARG A 19 17.97 0.66 2.27
N ILE A 20 17.06 -0.13 2.87
CA ILE A 20 15.68 -0.30 2.39
C ILE A 20 14.96 1.04 2.22
N PHE A 21 15.26 2.02 3.08
CA PHE A 21 14.65 3.35 3.07
C PHE A 21 15.47 4.39 2.29
N ASP A 22 16.69 4.07 1.85
CA ASP A 22 17.57 5.00 1.13
C ASP A 22 17.33 4.95 -0.39
N LYS A 23 16.68 3.91 -0.89
CA LYS A 23 16.38 3.77 -2.31
C LYS A 23 15.35 4.82 -2.73
N PRO A 24 15.48 5.44 -3.92
CA PRO A 24 14.46 6.33 -4.44
C PRO A 24 13.14 5.55 -4.59
N GLU A 25 12.05 6.13 -4.10
CA GLU A 25 10.73 5.55 -4.26
C GLU A 25 10.25 5.73 -5.70
N ALA A 26 9.66 4.68 -6.28
CA ALA A 26 9.32 4.64 -7.70
C ALA A 26 8.30 5.70 -8.11
N LEU A 27 7.42 6.11 -7.19
CA LEU A 27 6.35 7.08 -7.41
C LEU A 27 6.51 8.36 -6.58
N LYS A 28 7.72 8.65 -6.08
CA LYS A 28 7.98 9.88 -5.33
C LYS A 28 7.54 11.11 -6.12
N GLY A 29 6.71 11.94 -5.51
CA GLY A 29 6.20 13.18 -6.11
C GLY A 29 4.98 13.00 -7.01
N VAL A 30 4.49 11.77 -7.20
CA VAL A 30 3.19 11.51 -7.83
C VAL A 30 2.09 11.69 -6.79
N ARG A 31 1.01 12.38 -7.15
CA ARG A 31 -0.20 12.50 -6.32
C ARG A 31 -1.34 11.71 -6.94
N VAL A 32 -1.99 10.88 -6.15
CA VAL A 32 -3.10 10.01 -6.57
C VAL A 32 -4.37 10.40 -5.81
N LEU A 33 -5.44 10.65 -6.55
CA LEU A 33 -6.78 10.84 -5.99
C LEU A 33 -7.52 9.49 -5.99
N GLU A 34 -7.83 8.97 -4.81
CA GLU A 34 -8.40 7.65 -4.59
C GLU A 34 -9.90 7.80 -4.26
N LEU A 35 -10.77 7.26 -5.12
CA LEU A 35 -12.23 7.41 -5.08
C LEU A 35 -12.99 6.09 -4.99
N THR A 36 -12.27 4.98 -4.92
CA THR A 36 -12.81 3.63 -4.91
C THR A 36 -13.25 3.22 -3.51
N THR A 37 -14.00 2.13 -3.45
CA THR A 37 -14.53 1.57 -2.20
C THR A 37 -14.27 0.07 -2.14
N LEU A 38 -14.52 -0.53 -0.98
CA LEU A 38 -14.32 -1.96 -0.76
C LEU A 38 -12.83 -2.32 -0.78
N ILE A 39 -12.45 -3.37 -1.52
CA ILE A 39 -11.18 -4.05 -1.31
C ILE A 39 -10.20 -3.73 -2.45
N LEU A 40 -10.56 -4.07 -3.69
CA LEU A 40 -9.59 -4.10 -4.78
C LEU A 40 -9.11 -2.71 -5.21
N GLY A 41 -10.01 -1.73 -5.19
CA GLY A 41 -9.66 -0.35 -5.49
C GLY A 41 -8.72 0.25 -4.45
N PRO A 42 -9.10 0.26 -3.15
CA PRO A 42 -8.21 0.77 -2.10
C PRO A 42 -6.90 0.00 -2.00
N ALA A 43 -6.90 -1.32 -2.22
CA ALA A 43 -5.66 -2.12 -2.25
C ALA A 43 -4.70 -1.68 -3.36
N THR A 44 -5.22 -1.24 -4.51
CA THR A 44 -4.36 -0.68 -5.57
C THR A 44 -3.68 0.59 -5.09
N ALA A 45 -4.43 1.47 -4.41
CA ALA A 45 -3.90 2.73 -3.90
C ALA A 45 -2.91 2.54 -2.75
N ASP A 46 -3.11 1.52 -1.90
CA ASP A 46 -2.15 1.13 -0.86
C ASP A 46 -0.77 0.84 -1.48
N PHE A 47 -0.72 0.02 -2.54
CA PHE A 47 0.55 -0.25 -3.24
C PHE A 47 1.18 0.99 -3.86
N LEU A 48 0.37 1.92 -4.41
CA LEU A 48 0.89 3.17 -4.96
C LEU A 48 1.52 4.03 -3.85
N GLY A 49 0.91 4.07 -2.67
CA GLY A 49 1.46 4.73 -1.48
C GLY A 49 2.75 4.06 -0.99
N GLU A 50 2.81 2.74 -0.94
CA GLU A 50 4.04 1.98 -0.62
C GLU A 50 5.18 2.23 -1.62
N PHE A 51 4.84 2.58 -2.86
CA PHE A 51 5.80 2.99 -3.88
C PHE A 51 6.16 4.47 -3.83
N GLY A 52 5.67 5.23 -2.85
CA GLY A 52 6.06 6.63 -2.57
C GLY A 52 5.12 7.69 -3.13
N ALA A 53 3.94 7.32 -3.62
CA ALA A 53 2.94 8.28 -4.06
C ALA A 53 2.24 8.95 -2.87
N GLU A 54 1.87 10.23 -3.01
CA GLU A 54 0.94 10.89 -2.11
C GLU A 54 -0.49 10.50 -2.49
N VAL A 55 -1.10 9.60 -1.72
CA VAL A 55 -2.45 9.09 -1.96
C VAL A 55 -3.45 9.85 -1.08
N ILE A 56 -4.43 10.50 -1.71
CA ILE A 56 -5.51 11.22 -1.03
C ILE A 56 -6.81 10.46 -1.27
N LYS A 57 -7.34 9.85 -0.22
CA LYS A 57 -8.64 9.17 -0.25
C LYS A 57 -9.78 10.15 -0.04
N VAL A 58 -10.70 10.19 -0.99
CA VAL A 58 -11.95 10.94 -0.89
C VAL A 58 -13.09 9.96 -0.76
N GLU A 59 -13.88 10.13 0.31
CA GLU A 59 -14.96 9.22 0.64
C GLU A 59 -16.30 9.93 0.64
N LEU A 60 -17.38 9.16 0.52
CA LEU A 60 -18.75 9.67 0.48
C LEU A 60 -19.17 10.25 1.84
N PRO A 61 -19.48 11.54 1.97
CA PRO A 61 -20.10 12.06 3.17
C PRO A 61 -21.58 11.61 3.25
N PRO A 62 -22.13 11.30 4.44
CA PRO A 62 -21.50 11.18 5.75
C PRO A 62 -20.95 9.77 6.04
N ALA A 63 -21.14 8.82 5.13
CA ALA A 63 -20.95 7.40 5.38
C ALA A 63 -19.47 6.96 5.40
N GLY A 64 -18.59 7.59 4.63
CA GLY A 64 -17.24 7.10 4.38
C GLY A 64 -17.21 5.86 3.47
N ASP A 65 -16.05 5.22 3.38
CA ASP A 65 -15.88 3.92 2.71
C ASP A 65 -16.62 2.80 3.45
N THR A 66 -17.32 1.93 2.73
CA THR A 66 -17.99 0.74 3.27
C THR A 66 -17.07 -0.11 4.15
N MET A 67 -15.78 -0.22 3.81
CA MET A 67 -14.83 -1.01 4.59
C MET A 67 -14.67 -0.53 6.04
N ARG A 68 -15.04 0.72 6.36
CA ARG A 68 -15.03 1.23 7.74
C ARG A 68 -15.96 0.45 8.67
N TYR A 69 -17.01 -0.15 8.14
CA TYR A 69 -18.05 -0.86 8.90
C TYR A 69 -17.89 -2.38 8.93
N VAL A 70 -16.99 -2.94 8.12
CA VAL A 70 -16.82 -4.40 7.97
C VAL A 70 -15.56 -4.92 8.68
N THR A 71 -14.76 -4.02 9.26
CA THR A 71 -13.59 -4.42 10.06
C THR A 71 -14.05 -5.20 11.31
N PRO A 72 -13.16 -5.95 11.99
CA PRO A 72 -13.51 -6.66 13.23
C PRO A 72 -14.02 -5.76 14.38
N ARG A 73 -13.90 -4.44 14.25
CA ARG A 73 -14.50 -3.43 15.15
C ARG A 73 -15.82 -2.83 14.61
N GLY A 74 -16.32 -3.36 13.50
CA GLY A 74 -17.60 -3.01 12.91
C GLY A 74 -18.77 -3.46 13.78
N THR A 75 -19.88 -2.76 13.68
CA THR A 75 -21.12 -3.12 14.38
C THR A 75 -21.71 -4.34 13.70
N PHE A 76 -21.70 -5.49 14.38
CA PHE A 76 -22.37 -6.70 13.90
C PHE A 76 -23.80 -6.74 14.45
N TRP A 77 -24.81 -6.87 13.58
CA TRP A 77 -26.19 -7.16 14.01
C TRP A 77 -26.51 -8.62 13.74
N LYS A 78 -26.93 -9.36 14.77
CA LYS A 78 -27.20 -10.81 14.69
C LYS A 78 -26.05 -11.62 14.05
N ASN A 79 -24.80 -11.29 14.37
CA ASN A 79 -23.60 -11.92 13.79
C ASN A 79 -23.46 -11.78 12.26
N ALA A 80 -24.21 -10.88 11.62
CA ALA A 80 -24.00 -10.48 10.24
C ALA A 80 -23.19 -9.18 10.19
N SER A 81 -22.14 -9.17 9.36
CA SER A 81 -21.48 -7.95 8.94
C SER A 81 -22.46 -7.14 8.09
N LEU A 82 -22.52 -5.82 8.28
CA LEU A 82 -23.33 -4.95 7.41
C LEU A 82 -22.71 -4.76 6.01
N GLY A 83 -21.46 -5.19 5.83
CA GLY A 83 -20.91 -5.40 4.50
C GLY A 83 -21.12 -6.84 4.09
N PHE A 84 -22.10 -7.00 3.20
CA PHE A 84 -22.64 -8.22 2.61
C PHE A 84 -23.58 -9.01 3.52
#